data_AF-A0ABD5W678-F1
#
_entry.id   AF-A0ABD5W678-F1
#
_cell.length_a   1.000
_cell.length_b   1.000
_cell.length_c   1.000
_cell.angle_alpha   90.00
_cell.angle_beta   90.00
_cell.angle_gamma   90.00
#
_symmetry.space_group_name_H-M   'P 1'
#
loop_
_entity.id
_entity.type
_entity.pdbx_description
1 polymer ?
#
loop_
_entity_poly.entity_id
_entity_poly.type
_entity_poly.pdbx_seq_one_letter_code
_entity_poly.pdbx_strand_id
1 'polypeptide(L)'
;MASEELTVSVELSRGLVDWLDKEAAAADVDRGTMVSQLLASYQAVKQLEGEIEEESLLVDASDVAETVEANVAEELSGEVADAVDAAVEEAIETRIEELVTDRVTEATNGVQRQLGSRLDSVEAEFDEKIQDVRQRVIQLKQEVDEKAAADHGHADLDEVPELQGDIEELRAELDELREQHDRTVPDHSEQLANQGDRLEEMQNRLQTVAWVVSDLREAQQSSSGLEAVERIKRAAGQADIERATCEKCGDSVIISLLTDPHCPHCDATVTDVEPASGWFGNPSLTVASQLESGNEP
;
A
#
# COMPACT_ATOMS: atom_id res chain seq x y z
N MET A 1 82.37 -77.32 -16.94
CA MET A 1 83.11 -78.60 -16.87
C MET A 1 82.48 -79.49 -17.92
N ALA A 2 83.16 -79.76 -19.04
CA ALA A 2 82.62 -80.58 -20.12
C ALA A 2 82.66 -82.05 -19.69
N SER A 3 81.52 -82.72 -19.64
CA SER A 3 81.48 -84.17 -19.42
C SER A 3 82.10 -84.83 -20.65
N GLU A 4 83.26 -85.47 -20.49
CA GLU A 4 83.86 -86.29 -21.53
C GLU A 4 82.95 -87.49 -21.79
N GLU A 5 82.24 -87.50 -22.93
CA GLU A 5 81.44 -88.65 -23.38
C GLU A 5 82.39 -89.79 -23.77
N LEU A 6 82.72 -90.64 -22.81
CA LEU A 6 83.48 -91.87 -23.00
C LEU A 6 82.62 -92.89 -23.77
N THR A 7 82.91 -93.05 -25.05
CA THR A 7 82.27 -94.08 -25.89
C THR A 7 82.95 -95.43 -25.69
N VAL A 8 82.21 -96.38 -25.10
CA VAL A 8 82.68 -97.76 -24.87
C VAL A 8 82.00 -98.69 -25.87
N SER A 9 82.79 -99.45 -26.62
CA SER A 9 82.27 -100.49 -27.53
C SER A 9 82.38 -101.86 -26.86
N VAL A 10 81.26 -102.57 -26.77
CA VAL A 10 81.18 -103.92 -26.18
C VAL A 10 80.54 -104.86 -27.20
N GLU A 11 81.13 -106.04 -27.40
CA GLU A 11 80.50 -107.10 -28.20
C GLU A 11 79.49 -107.86 -27.34
N LEU A 12 78.21 -107.69 -27.65
CA LEU A 12 77.12 -108.41 -27.00
C LEU A 12 76.65 -109.56 -27.89
N SER A 13 76.19 -110.65 -27.28
CA SER A 13 75.55 -111.74 -28.01
C SER A 13 74.27 -111.23 -28.70
N ARG A 14 73.94 -111.77 -29.89
CA ARG A 14 72.75 -111.34 -30.67
C ARG A 14 71.46 -111.39 -29.85
N GLY A 15 71.29 -112.43 -29.03
CA GLY A 15 70.11 -112.56 -28.17
C GLY A 15 69.97 -111.45 -27.12
N LEU A 16 71.09 -110.92 -26.62
CA LEU A 16 71.08 -109.82 -25.66
C LEU A 16 70.80 -108.47 -26.33
N VAL A 17 71.29 -108.26 -27.56
CA VAL A 17 70.99 -107.06 -28.34
C VAL A 17 69.50 -106.98 -28.65
N ASP A 18 68.91 -108.09 -29.11
CA ASP A 18 67.47 -108.17 -29.40
C ASP A 18 66.62 -107.91 -28.14
N TRP A 19 67.07 -108.41 -26.98
CA TRP A 19 66.40 -108.14 -25.71
C TRP A 19 66.50 -106.66 -25.30
N LEU A 20 67.69 -106.06 -25.38
CA LEU A 20 67.88 -104.64 -25.05
C LEU A 20 67.05 -103.72 -25.94
N ASP A 21 66.94 -104.03 -27.23
CA ASP A 21 66.09 -103.26 -28.15
C ASP A 21 64.61 -103.34 -27.80
N LYS A 22 64.14 -104.53 -27.42
CA LYS A 22 62.76 -104.73 -27.00
C LYS A 22 62.46 -103.97 -25.70
N GLU A 23 63.37 -104.03 -24.73
CA GLU A 23 63.18 -103.39 -23.43
C GLU A 23 63.26 -101.86 -23.53
N ALA A 24 64.21 -101.35 -24.32
CA ALA A 24 64.34 -99.92 -24.60
C ALA A 24 63.07 -99.35 -25.28
N ALA A 25 62.51 -100.09 -26.25
CA ALA A 25 61.25 -99.72 -26.90
C ALA A 25 60.04 -99.76 -25.94
N ALA A 26 60.01 -100.70 -24.99
CA ALA A 26 58.95 -100.78 -23.99
C ALA A 26 58.98 -99.59 -23.01
N ALA A 27 60.17 -99.06 -22.73
CA ALA A 27 60.39 -97.92 -21.83
C ALA A 27 60.46 -96.55 -22.55
N ASP A 28 60.31 -96.52 -23.89
CA ASP A 28 60.43 -95.32 -24.73
C ASP A 28 61.75 -94.55 -24.55
N VAL A 29 62.86 -95.30 -24.40
CA VAL A 29 64.22 -94.75 -24.25
C VAL A 29 65.17 -95.33 -25.30
N ASP A 30 66.30 -94.67 -25.55
CA ASP A 30 67.34 -95.24 -26.41
C ASP A 30 68.12 -96.36 -25.70
N ARG A 31 68.72 -97.25 -26.50
CA ARG A 31 69.48 -98.41 -25.99
C ARG A 31 70.62 -98.01 -25.05
N GLY A 32 71.29 -96.89 -25.31
CA GLY A 32 72.39 -96.39 -24.47
C GLY A 32 71.89 -95.97 -23.08
N THR A 33 70.74 -95.29 -23.03
CA THR A 33 70.05 -94.91 -21.79
C THR A 33 69.57 -96.13 -20.99
N MET A 34 69.05 -97.17 -21.67
CA MET A 34 68.68 -98.41 -20.99
C MET A 34 69.89 -99.11 -20.35
N VAL A 35 71.03 -99.15 -21.05
CA VAL A 35 72.26 -99.75 -20.52
C VAL A 35 72.82 -98.92 -19.36
N SER A 36 72.78 -97.59 -19.42
CA SER A 36 73.25 -96.74 -18.33
C SER A 36 72.38 -96.91 -17.08
N GLN A 37 71.06 -97.05 -17.23
CA GLN A 37 70.15 -97.35 -16.12
C GLN A 37 70.45 -98.70 -15.48
N LEU A 38 70.66 -99.76 -16.28
CA LEU A 38 71.02 -101.08 -15.75
C LEU A 38 72.37 -101.09 -15.04
N LEU A 39 73.36 -100.35 -15.57
CA LEU A 39 74.66 -100.18 -14.92
C LEU A 39 74.55 -99.35 -13.65
N ALA A 40 73.73 -98.31 -13.62
CA ALA A 40 73.47 -97.50 -12.43
C ALA A 40 72.77 -98.34 -11.34
N SER A 41 71.80 -99.18 -11.70
CA SER A 41 71.15 -100.08 -10.75
C SER A 41 72.13 -101.14 -10.22
N TYR A 42 72.95 -101.73 -11.10
CA TYR A 42 73.97 -102.70 -10.68
C TYR A 42 75.03 -102.04 -9.78
N GLN A 43 75.46 -100.82 -10.11
CA GLN A 43 76.44 -100.09 -9.31
C GLN A 43 75.86 -99.64 -7.97
N ALA A 44 74.60 -99.23 -7.90
CA ALA A 44 73.92 -98.93 -6.64
C ALA A 44 73.88 -100.16 -5.72
N VAL A 45 73.51 -101.34 -6.26
CA VAL A 45 73.55 -102.60 -5.52
C VAL A 45 74.97 -102.95 -5.08
N LYS A 46 75.96 -102.77 -5.94
CA LYS A 46 77.37 -103.11 -5.64
C LYS A 46 78.03 -102.12 -4.67
N GLN A 47 77.52 -100.90 -4.57
CA GLN A 47 77.96 -99.89 -3.62
C GLN A 47 77.33 -100.16 -2.24
N LEU A 48 76.11 -100.73 -2.21
CA LEU A 48 75.46 -101.26 -1.01
C LEU A 48 76.14 -102.55 -0.49
N GLU A 49 76.64 -103.43 -1.37
CA GLU A 49 77.41 -104.63 -0.96
C GLU A 49 78.77 -104.32 -0.30
N GLY A 50 79.26 -103.07 -0.36
CA GLY A 50 80.58 -102.67 0.14
C GLY A 50 80.66 -102.32 1.63
N GLU A 51 79.54 -102.03 2.30
CA GLU A 51 79.50 -101.49 3.67
C GLU A 51 78.34 -102.05 4.52
N ILE A 52 77.99 -103.32 4.39
CA ILE A 52 76.91 -103.92 5.20
C ILE A 52 77.35 -105.27 5.80
N GLU A 53 77.37 -105.34 7.14
CA GLU A 53 77.47 -106.58 7.90
C GLU A 53 76.27 -107.49 7.55
N GLU A 54 76.54 -108.73 7.14
CA GLU A 54 75.57 -109.71 6.60
C GLU A 54 74.36 -110.03 7.51
N GLU A 55 74.30 -109.52 8.74
CA GLU A 55 73.20 -109.77 9.70
C GLU A 55 72.19 -108.61 9.83
N SER A 56 72.37 -107.50 9.10
CA SER A 56 71.46 -106.32 9.14
C SER A 56 70.70 -106.04 7.81
N LEU A 57 70.76 -106.95 6.83
CA LEU A 57 70.11 -106.83 5.51
C LEU A 57 68.62 -107.23 5.51
N LEU A 58 67.90 -106.84 6.56
CA LEU A 58 66.45 -106.77 6.56
C LEU A 58 66.04 -105.39 7.03
N VAL A 59 66.52 -104.35 6.33
CA VAL A 59 65.70 -103.14 6.26
C VAL A 59 64.51 -103.57 5.41
N ASP A 60 63.38 -103.79 6.06
CA ASP A 60 62.16 -104.18 5.36
C ASP A 60 61.88 -103.05 4.37
N ALA A 61 61.53 -103.39 3.11
CA ALA A 61 61.17 -102.36 2.14
C ALA A 61 59.99 -101.50 2.68
N SER A 62 59.21 -102.07 3.61
CA SER A 62 58.22 -101.38 4.43
C SER A 62 58.79 -100.21 5.24
N ASP A 63 59.96 -100.34 5.88
CA ASP A 63 60.52 -99.32 6.80
C ASP A 63 61.07 -98.11 6.05
N VAL A 64 61.70 -98.34 4.88
CA VAL A 64 62.16 -97.26 3.99
C VAL A 64 60.97 -96.57 3.34
N ALA A 65 59.96 -97.33 2.90
CA ALA A 65 58.73 -96.77 2.37
C ALA A 65 58.03 -95.89 3.40
N GLU A 66 57.91 -96.34 4.66
CA GLU A 66 57.26 -95.60 5.74
C GLU A 66 58.03 -94.31 6.10
N THR A 67 59.37 -94.37 6.13
CA THR A 67 60.20 -93.18 6.42
C THR A 67 60.19 -92.17 5.29
N VAL A 68 60.22 -92.62 4.03
CA VAL A 68 60.11 -91.75 2.87
C VAL A 68 58.70 -91.15 2.81
N GLU A 69 57.66 -91.94 3.03
CA GLU A 69 56.28 -91.47 3.07
C GLU A 69 56.06 -90.44 4.17
N ALA A 70 56.64 -90.63 5.36
CA ALA A 70 56.55 -89.66 6.46
C ALA A 70 57.24 -88.32 6.14
N ASN A 71 58.48 -88.35 5.64
CA ASN A 71 59.22 -87.11 5.31
C ASN A 71 58.63 -86.39 4.10
N VAL A 72 58.23 -87.15 3.07
CA VAL A 72 57.57 -86.61 1.88
C VAL A 72 56.20 -86.04 2.25
N ALA A 73 55.44 -86.70 3.14
CA ALA A 73 54.18 -86.16 3.63
C ALA A 73 54.39 -84.86 4.41
N GLU A 74 55.40 -84.76 5.28
CA GLU A 74 55.65 -83.55 6.07
C GLU A 74 56.12 -82.37 5.21
N GLU A 75 57.12 -82.57 4.34
CA GLU A 75 57.68 -81.52 3.49
C GLU A 75 56.72 -81.07 2.38
N LEU A 76 56.06 -82.02 1.70
CA LEU A 76 55.03 -81.66 0.72
C LEU A 76 53.79 -81.05 1.38
N SER A 77 53.40 -81.47 2.59
CA SER A 77 52.21 -80.90 3.23
C SER A 77 52.36 -79.41 3.56
N GLY A 78 53.55 -78.98 4.00
CA GLY A 78 53.82 -77.57 4.31
C GLY A 78 53.90 -76.70 3.05
N GLU A 79 54.72 -77.09 2.08
CA GLU A 79 54.88 -76.32 0.85
C GLU A 79 53.60 -76.29 -0.01
N VAL A 80 52.88 -77.42 -0.08
CA VAL A 80 51.59 -77.46 -0.79
C VAL A 80 50.53 -76.66 -0.04
N ALA A 81 50.52 -76.67 1.30
CA ALA A 81 49.58 -75.83 2.07
C ALA A 81 49.82 -74.34 1.82
N ASP A 82 51.06 -73.86 1.94
CA ASP A 82 51.40 -72.45 1.71
C ASP A 82 51.14 -72.02 0.25
N ALA A 83 51.46 -72.90 -0.72
CA ALA A 83 51.18 -72.63 -2.13
C ALA A 83 49.67 -72.61 -2.45
N VAL A 84 48.89 -73.50 -1.83
CA VAL A 84 47.42 -73.52 -1.96
C VAL A 84 46.83 -72.28 -1.30
N ASP A 85 47.28 -71.89 -0.10
CA ASP A 85 46.78 -70.71 0.60
C ASP A 85 47.06 -69.44 -0.21
N ALA A 86 48.27 -69.27 -0.74
CA ALA A 86 48.61 -68.14 -1.60
C ALA A 86 47.79 -68.13 -2.90
N ALA A 87 47.61 -69.28 -3.55
CA ALA A 87 46.81 -69.39 -4.77
C ALA A 87 45.32 -69.13 -4.52
N VAL A 88 44.80 -69.57 -3.36
CA VAL A 88 43.42 -69.31 -2.94
C VAL A 88 43.23 -67.82 -2.62
N GLU A 89 44.18 -67.19 -1.92
CA GLU A 89 44.14 -65.76 -1.62
C GLU A 89 44.11 -64.93 -2.91
N GLU A 90 45.02 -65.18 -3.86
CA GLU A 90 45.07 -64.49 -5.15
C GLU A 90 43.81 -64.73 -5.99
N ALA A 91 43.30 -65.97 -6.01
CA ALA A 91 42.07 -66.31 -6.72
C ALA A 91 40.84 -65.62 -6.10
N ILE A 92 40.77 -65.55 -4.77
CA ILE A 92 39.70 -64.85 -4.06
C ILE A 92 39.80 -63.34 -4.31
N GLU A 93 40.98 -62.74 -4.22
CA GLU A 93 41.19 -61.30 -4.46
C GLU A 93 40.76 -60.92 -5.87
N THR A 94 41.27 -61.63 -6.88
CA THR A 94 40.90 -61.41 -8.29
C THR A 94 39.40 -61.56 -8.50
N ARG A 95 38.80 -62.60 -7.92
CA ARG A 95 37.37 -62.86 -8.12
C ARG A 95 36.50 -61.82 -7.41
N ILE A 96 36.91 -61.37 -6.22
CA ILE A 96 36.23 -60.30 -5.50
C ILE A 96 36.35 -58.99 -6.28
N GLU A 97 37.52 -58.63 -6.77
CA GLU A 97 37.74 -57.40 -7.53
C GLU A 97 36.86 -57.35 -8.79
N GLU A 98 36.81 -58.45 -9.55
CA GLU A 98 35.95 -58.58 -10.73
C GLU A 98 34.47 -58.43 -10.36
N LEU A 99 34.00 -59.19 -9.35
CA LEU A 99 32.60 -59.15 -8.92
C LEU A 99 32.19 -57.79 -8.35
N VAL A 100 33.06 -57.15 -7.58
CA VAL A 100 32.83 -55.81 -7.02
C VAL A 100 32.79 -54.79 -8.15
N THR A 101 33.74 -54.83 -9.08
CA THR A 101 33.80 -53.90 -10.22
C THR A 101 32.58 -54.03 -11.11
N ASP A 102 32.17 -55.26 -11.44
CA ASP A 102 30.97 -55.52 -12.26
C ASP A 102 29.71 -55.04 -11.54
N ARG A 103 29.57 -55.37 -10.26
CA ARG A 103 28.40 -54.98 -9.47
C ARG A 103 28.32 -53.46 -9.27
N VAL A 104 29.43 -52.80 -9.02
CA VAL A 104 29.50 -51.34 -8.87
C VAL A 104 29.21 -50.65 -10.19
N THR A 105 29.78 -51.15 -11.29
CA THR A 105 29.49 -50.64 -12.64
C THR A 105 28.01 -50.77 -12.98
N GLU A 106 27.41 -51.95 -12.79
CA GLU A 106 25.99 -52.16 -13.08
C GLU A 106 25.09 -51.32 -12.17
N ALA A 107 25.41 -51.24 -10.87
CA ALA A 107 24.67 -50.38 -9.95
C ALA A 107 24.76 -48.92 -10.36
N THR A 108 25.94 -48.45 -10.76
CA THR A 108 26.17 -47.08 -11.23
C THR A 108 25.38 -46.80 -12.50
N ASN A 109 25.45 -47.69 -13.49
CA ASN A 109 24.68 -47.59 -14.74
C ASN A 109 23.17 -47.66 -14.49
N GLY A 110 22.72 -48.47 -13.52
CA GLY A 110 21.33 -48.53 -13.07
C GLY A 110 20.86 -47.19 -12.49
N VAL A 111 21.64 -46.61 -11.58
CA VAL A 111 21.36 -45.30 -10.99
C VAL A 111 21.38 -44.20 -12.05
N GLN A 112 22.36 -44.19 -12.96
CA GLN A 112 22.43 -43.21 -14.05
C GLN A 112 21.21 -43.29 -14.96
N ARG A 113 20.77 -44.49 -15.35
CA ARG A 113 19.54 -44.68 -16.14
C ARG A 113 18.29 -44.21 -15.39
N GLN A 114 18.20 -44.51 -14.09
CA GLN A 114 17.08 -44.07 -13.26
C GLN A 114 17.05 -42.54 -13.11
N LEU A 115 18.19 -41.91 -12.87
CA LEU A 115 18.29 -40.46 -12.77
C LEU A 115 18.00 -39.79 -14.11
N GLY A 116 18.50 -40.33 -15.22
CA GLY A 116 18.18 -39.88 -16.57
C GLY A 116 16.68 -39.91 -16.82
N SER A 117 16.04 -41.06 -16.58
CA SER A 117 14.58 -41.19 -16.75
C SER A 117 13.77 -40.26 -15.87
N ARG A 118 14.21 -39.99 -14.63
CA ARG A 118 13.55 -39.03 -13.74
C ARG A 118 13.74 -37.59 -14.22
N LEU A 119 14.92 -37.25 -14.72
CA LEU A 119 15.21 -35.94 -15.27
C LEU A 119 14.35 -35.71 -16.52
N ASP A 120 14.34 -36.66 -17.46
CA ASP A 120 13.52 -36.60 -18.67
C ASP A 120 12.02 -36.41 -18.34
N SER A 121 11.53 -37.12 -17.32
CA SER A 121 10.14 -36.97 -16.85
C SER A 121 9.87 -35.59 -16.26
N VAL A 122 10.79 -35.05 -15.46
CA VAL A 122 10.65 -33.71 -14.85
C VAL A 122 10.73 -32.62 -15.91
N GLU A 123 11.64 -32.74 -16.87
CA GLU A 123 11.78 -31.84 -18.00
C GLU A 123 10.50 -31.83 -18.84
N ALA A 124 9.93 -33.00 -19.15
CA ALA A 124 8.67 -33.12 -19.86
C ALA A 124 7.49 -32.47 -19.10
N GLU A 125 7.37 -32.72 -17.79
CA GLU A 125 6.34 -32.08 -16.95
C GLU A 125 6.52 -30.55 -16.88
N PHE A 126 7.75 -30.07 -16.82
CA PHE A 126 8.04 -28.65 -16.77
C PHE A 126 7.68 -27.97 -18.09
N ASP A 127 8.07 -28.57 -19.22
CA ASP A 127 7.71 -28.06 -20.54
C ASP A 127 6.18 -28.02 -20.74
N GLU A 128 5.46 -29.05 -20.30
CA GLU A 128 4.00 -29.06 -20.32
C GLU A 128 3.40 -27.90 -19.50
N LYS A 129 3.87 -27.70 -18.27
CA LYS A 129 3.42 -26.59 -17.40
C LYS A 129 3.74 -25.22 -18.01
N ILE A 130 4.89 -25.06 -18.65
CA ILE A 130 5.24 -23.81 -19.32
C ILE A 130 4.33 -23.56 -20.53
N GLN A 131 3.99 -24.59 -21.31
CA GLN A 131 3.01 -24.45 -22.40
C GLN A 131 1.62 -24.09 -21.86
N ASP A 132 1.18 -24.69 -20.75
CA ASP A 132 -0.10 -24.37 -20.12
C ASP A 132 -0.16 -22.92 -19.63
N VAL A 133 0.86 -22.46 -18.89
CA VAL A 133 0.97 -21.07 -18.45
C VAL A 133 0.97 -20.11 -19.64
N ARG A 134 1.73 -20.43 -20.70
CA ARG A 134 1.74 -19.62 -21.93
C ARG A 134 0.34 -19.53 -22.53
N GLN A 135 -0.36 -20.65 -22.65
CA GLN A 135 -1.72 -20.67 -23.19
C GLN A 135 -2.68 -19.85 -22.33
N ARG A 136 -2.57 -19.95 -21.00
CA ARG A 136 -3.39 -19.17 -20.07
C ARG A 136 -3.11 -17.67 -20.14
N VAL A 137 -1.84 -17.27 -20.30
CA VAL A 137 -1.46 -15.86 -20.48
C VAL A 137 -2.00 -15.31 -21.79
N ILE A 138 -1.91 -16.08 -22.88
CA ILE A 138 -2.48 -15.68 -24.18
C ILE A 138 -3.99 -15.52 -24.06
N GLN A 139 -4.68 -16.47 -23.42
CA GLN A 139 -6.11 -16.38 -23.17
C GLN A 139 -6.45 -15.14 -22.33
N LEU A 140 -5.75 -14.91 -21.22
CA LEU A 140 -6.00 -13.75 -20.37
C LEU A 140 -5.78 -12.44 -21.14
N LYS A 141 -4.72 -12.36 -21.96
CA LYS A 141 -4.47 -11.21 -22.83
C LYS A 141 -5.63 -11.00 -23.79
N GLN A 142 -6.12 -12.06 -24.43
CA GLN A 142 -7.29 -11.97 -25.32
C GLN A 142 -8.54 -11.50 -24.57
N GLU A 143 -8.84 -12.07 -23.40
CA GLU A 143 -9.98 -11.65 -22.57
C GLU A 143 -9.86 -10.20 -22.08
N VAL A 144 -8.65 -9.74 -21.76
CA VAL A 144 -8.38 -8.35 -21.37
C VAL A 144 -8.55 -7.41 -22.56
N ASP A 145 -7.96 -7.74 -23.71
CA ASP A 145 -8.08 -6.96 -24.95
C ASP A 145 -9.53 -6.89 -25.44
N GLU A 146 -10.32 -7.95 -25.27
CA GLU A 146 -11.76 -7.95 -25.56
C GLU A 146 -12.54 -7.02 -24.63
N LYS A 147 -12.19 -6.99 -23.34
CA LYS A 147 -12.85 -6.13 -22.35
C LYS A 147 -12.48 -4.68 -22.50
N ALA A 148 -11.24 -4.40 -22.87
CA ALA A 148 -10.72 -3.06 -23.05
C ALA A 148 -9.68 -3.10 -24.16
N ALA A 149 -10.11 -2.81 -25.39
CA ALA A 149 -9.19 -2.55 -26.47
C ALA A 149 -8.24 -1.42 -26.05
N ALA A 150 -7.03 -1.37 -26.63
CA ALA A 150 -6.05 -0.32 -26.32
C ALA A 150 -6.62 1.10 -26.48
N ASP A 151 -7.60 1.26 -27.36
CA ASP A 151 -8.27 2.53 -27.66
C ASP A 151 -9.69 2.61 -27.06
N HIS A 152 -10.03 1.77 -26.09
CA HIS A 152 -11.30 1.88 -25.35
C HIS A 152 -11.34 3.24 -24.63
N GLY A 153 -12.23 4.13 -25.07
CA GLY A 153 -12.56 5.38 -24.38
C GLY A 153 -13.65 5.18 -23.33
N HIS A 154 -13.63 5.99 -22.26
CA HIS A 154 -14.67 5.95 -21.24
C HIS A 154 -15.62 7.12 -21.45
N ALA A 155 -16.82 6.85 -21.98
CA ALA A 155 -17.82 7.88 -22.27
C ALA A 155 -18.13 8.76 -21.03
N ASP A 156 -18.21 8.17 -19.84
CA ASP A 156 -18.43 8.90 -18.59
C ASP A 156 -17.27 9.87 -18.24
N LEU A 157 -16.06 9.61 -18.75
CA LEU A 157 -14.90 10.49 -18.57
C LEU A 157 -14.79 11.56 -19.66
N ASP A 158 -15.48 11.39 -20.79
CA ASP A 158 -15.55 12.40 -21.85
C ASP A 158 -16.34 13.63 -21.41
N GLU A 159 -17.18 13.51 -20.38
CA GLU A 159 -17.91 14.62 -19.74
C GLU A 159 -17.01 15.49 -18.83
N VAL A 160 -15.85 14.99 -18.39
CA VAL A 160 -14.97 15.69 -17.44
C VAL A 160 -14.44 17.02 -17.99
N PRO A 161 -13.94 17.10 -19.25
CA PRO A 161 -13.52 18.37 -19.84
C PRO A 161 -14.67 19.38 -19.97
N GLU A 162 -15.90 18.92 -20.26
CA GLU A 162 -17.08 19.79 -20.33
C GLU A 162 -17.39 20.37 -18.96
N LEU A 163 -17.45 19.53 -17.92
CA LEU A 163 -17.65 19.96 -16.53
C LEU A 163 -16.54 20.90 -16.04
N GLN A 164 -15.29 20.71 -16.50
CA GLN A 164 -14.20 21.64 -16.20
C GLN A 164 -14.44 23.01 -16.84
N GLY A 165 -14.91 23.05 -18.09
CA GLY A 165 -15.31 24.28 -18.76
C GLY A 165 -16.45 25.01 -18.02
N ASP A 166 -17.49 24.28 -17.64
CA ASP A 166 -18.63 24.84 -16.88
C ASP A 166 -18.17 25.45 -15.54
N ILE A 167 -17.25 24.78 -14.83
CA ILE A 167 -16.69 25.29 -13.57
C ILE A 167 -15.88 26.58 -13.81
N GLU A 168 -15.13 26.67 -14.91
CA GLU A 168 -14.37 27.87 -15.26
C GLU A 168 -15.29 29.04 -15.62
N GLU A 169 -16.36 28.79 -16.36
CA GLU A 169 -17.39 29.78 -16.69
C GLU A 169 -18.08 30.29 -15.42
N LEU A 170 -18.57 29.40 -14.55
CA LEU A 170 -19.21 29.78 -13.29
C LEU A 170 -18.28 30.58 -12.37
N ARG A 171 -16.96 30.30 -12.39
CA ARG A 171 -15.98 31.10 -11.65
C ARG A 171 -15.84 32.50 -12.22
N ALA A 172 -15.77 32.62 -13.54
CA ALA A 172 -15.69 33.92 -14.21
C ALA A 172 -16.94 34.78 -13.93
N GLU A 173 -18.14 34.19 -14.04
CA GLU A 173 -19.40 34.86 -13.71
C GLU A 173 -19.44 35.32 -12.24
N LEU A 174 -18.99 34.46 -11.32
CA LEU A 174 -18.96 34.79 -9.90
C LEU A 174 -18.00 35.94 -9.59
N ASP A 175 -16.86 35.99 -10.27
CA ASP A 175 -15.89 37.08 -10.09
C ASP A 175 -16.40 38.40 -10.71
N GLU A 176 -17.07 38.35 -11.85
CA GLU A 176 -17.77 39.53 -12.41
C GLU A 176 -18.86 40.04 -11.47
N LEU A 177 -19.67 39.15 -10.90
CA LEU A 177 -20.74 39.51 -9.98
C LEU A 177 -20.18 40.12 -8.68
N ARG A 178 -19.07 39.60 -8.17
CA ARG A 178 -18.35 40.19 -7.03
C ARG A 178 -17.84 41.57 -7.34
N GLU A 179 -17.21 41.76 -8.50
CA GLU A 179 -16.72 43.07 -8.92
C GLU A 179 -17.86 44.08 -9.09
N GLN A 180 -18.99 43.65 -9.65
CA GLN A 180 -20.20 44.47 -9.75
C GLN A 180 -20.69 44.86 -8.36
N HIS A 181 -20.78 43.90 -7.43
CA HIS A 181 -21.22 44.15 -6.07
C HIS A 181 -20.30 45.15 -5.34
N ASP A 182 -18.98 44.96 -5.45
CA ASP A 182 -17.96 45.82 -4.84
C ASP A 182 -17.98 47.24 -5.42
N ARG A 183 -18.44 47.42 -6.67
CA ARG A 183 -18.67 48.74 -7.27
C ARG A 183 -19.99 49.37 -6.85
N THR A 184 -21.09 48.62 -6.87
CA THR A 184 -22.44 49.16 -6.69
C THR A 184 -22.81 49.43 -5.24
N VAL A 185 -22.36 48.59 -4.30
CA VAL A 185 -22.73 48.76 -2.88
C VAL A 185 -22.18 50.06 -2.29
N PRO A 186 -20.89 50.42 -2.49
CA PRO A 186 -20.38 51.70 -2.03
C PRO A 186 -21.11 52.89 -2.64
N ASP A 187 -21.34 52.88 -3.96
CA ASP A 187 -22.04 53.95 -4.68
C ASP A 187 -23.46 54.18 -4.14
N HIS A 188 -24.24 53.11 -3.94
CA HIS A 188 -25.56 53.20 -3.33
C HIS A 188 -25.49 53.70 -1.87
N SER A 189 -24.48 53.29 -1.10
CA SER A 189 -24.32 53.75 0.28
C SER A 189 -24.00 55.24 0.35
N GLU A 190 -23.16 55.75 -0.56
CA GLU A 190 -22.86 57.18 -0.69
C GLU A 190 -24.09 57.97 -1.14
N GLN A 191 -24.86 57.44 -2.08
CA GLN A 191 -26.11 58.06 -2.52
C GLN A 191 -27.12 58.16 -1.37
N LEU A 192 -27.29 57.10 -0.58
CA LEU A 192 -28.17 57.09 0.59
C LEU A 192 -27.68 58.06 1.68
N ALA A 193 -26.38 58.14 1.92
CA ALA A 193 -25.80 59.11 2.87
C ALA A 193 -26.12 60.56 2.44
N ASN A 194 -25.87 60.91 1.18
CA ASN A 194 -26.19 62.23 0.63
C ASN A 194 -27.69 62.55 0.65
N GLN A 195 -28.56 61.55 0.42
CA GLN A 195 -30.00 61.73 0.58
C GLN A 195 -30.37 61.97 2.05
N GLY A 196 -29.75 61.27 2.99
CA GLY A 196 -29.88 61.49 4.42
C GLY A 196 -29.52 62.92 4.82
N ASP A 197 -28.34 63.39 4.42
CA ASP A 197 -27.87 64.76 4.69
C ASP A 197 -28.84 65.81 4.14
N ARG A 198 -29.34 65.61 2.92
CA ARG A 198 -30.32 66.50 2.30
C ARG A 198 -31.65 66.52 3.05
N LEU A 199 -32.12 65.37 3.53
CA LEU A 199 -33.35 65.28 4.32
C LEU A 199 -33.20 65.97 5.68
N GLU A 200 -32.06 65.80 6.34
CA GLU A 200 -31.74 66.50 7.59
C GLU A 200 -31.69 68.02 7.37
N GLU A 201 -31.06 68.47 6.28
CA GLU A 201 -31.07 69.89 5.93
C GLU A 201 -32.48 70.43 5.67
N MET A 202 -33.33 69.68 4.96
CA MET A 202 -34.73 70.06 4.75
C MET A 202 -35.50 70.12 6.07
N GLN A 203 -35.30 69.17 6.98
CA GLN A 203 -35.91 69.18 8.32
C GLN A 203 -35.49 70.41 9.12
N ASN A 204 -34.19 70.74 9.14
CA ASN A 204 -33.66 71.92 9.84
C ASN A 204 -34.25 73.23 9.28
N ARG A 205 -34.39 73.33 7.95
CA ARG A 205 -35.05 74.47 7.30
C ARG A 205 -36.53 74.54 7.66
N LEU A 206 -37.25 73.42 7.65
CA LEU A 206 -38.66 73.38 8.04
C LEU A 206 -38.87 73.77 9.51
N GLN A 207 -37.99 73.31 10.41
CA GLN A 207 -38.02 73.71 11.81
C GLN A 207 -37.74 75.20 11.99
N THR A 208 -36.79 75.76 11.24
CA THR A 208 -36.50 77.20 11.23
C THR A 208 -37.71 77.99 10.76
N VAL A 209 -38.35 77.57 9.65
CA VAL A 209 -39.57 78.21 9.15
C VAL A 209 -40.70 78.10 10.17
N ALA A 210 -40.88 76.94 10.80
CA ALA A 210 -41.90 76.76 11.84
C ALA A 210 -41.67 77.72 13.02
N TRP A 211 -40.42 77.91 13.45
CA TRP A 211 -40.06 78.85 14.50
C TRP A 211 -40.35 80.30 14.11
N VAL A 212 -39.94 80.73 12.90
CA VAL A 212 -40.22 82.09 12.39
C VAL A 212 -41.72 82.34 12.22
N VAL A 213 -42.48 81.35 11.74
CA VAL A 213 -43.94 81.46 11.60
C VAL A 213 -44.60 81.57 12.98
N SER A 214 -44.10 80.86 13.99
CA SER A 214 -44.56 80.98 15.37
C SER A 214 -44.30 82.38 15.93
N ASP A 215 -43.09 82.90 15.76
CA ASP A 215 -42.69 84.24 16.22
C ASP A 215 -43.52 85.35 15.55
N LEU A 216 -43.71 85.27 14.21
CA LEU A 216 -44.56 86.21 13.48
C LEU A 216 -46.01 86.15 13.94
N ARG A 217 -46.54 84.94 14.20
CA ARG A 217 -47.89 84.76 14.71
C ARG A 217 -48.06 85.38 16.09
N GLU A 218 -47.08 85.21 16.98
CA GLU A 218 -47.09 85.79 18.33
C GLU A 218 -46.95 87.32 18.29
N ALA A 219 -46.08 87.85 17.43
CA ALA A 219 -45.97 89.28 17.19
C ALA A 219 -47.27 89.90 16.63
N GLN A 220 -47.95 89.21 15.72
CA GLN A 220 -49.23 89.68 15.17
C GLN A 220 -50.38 89.57 16.18
N GLN A 221 -50.39 88.53 17.01
CA GLN A 221 -51.37 88.38 18.09
C GLN A 221 -51.18 89.44 19.18
N SER A 222 -49.95 89.75 19.56
CA SER A 222 -49.66 90.81 20.54
C SER A 222 -50.01 92.20 19.99
N SER A 223 -49.70 92.51 18.74
CA SER A 223 -50.06 93.81 18.14
C SER A 223 -51.58 94.00 18.03
N SER A 224 -52.29 92.99 17.52
CA SER A 224 -53.75 93.04 17.40
C SER A 224 -54.46 93.06 18.77
N GLY A 225 -53.87 92.41 19.78
CA GLY A 225 -54.34 92.45 21.16
C GLY A 225 -54.24 93.85 21.75
N LEU A 226 -53.10 94.52 21.60
CA LEU A 226 -52.90 95.90 22.05
C LEU A 226 -53.86 96.88 21.36
N GLU A 227 -54.02 96.78 20.04
CA GLU A 227 -54.98 97.60 19.29
C GLU A 227 -56.43 97.39 19.78
N ALA A 228 -56.81 96.14 20.07
CA ALA A 228 -58.13 95.84 20.61
C ALA A 228 -58.33 96.47 22.00
N VAL A 229 -57.33 96.37 22.90
CA VAL A 229 -57.36 97.01 24.22
C VAL A 229 -57.46 98.52 24.12
N GLU A 230 -56.68 99.15 23.23
CA GLU A 230 -56.75 100.60 23.02
C GLU A 230 -58.10 101.05 22.50
N ARG A 231 -58.74 100.28 21.61
CA ARG A 231 -60.13 100.56 21.17
C ARG A 231 -61.10 100.51 22.35
N ILE A 232 -61.03 99.47 23.18
CA ILE A 232 -61.88 99.30 24.37
C ILE A 232 -61.68 100.45 25.36
N LYS A 233 -60.42 100.80 25.68
CA LYS A 233 -60.10 101.93 26.57
C LYS A 233 -60.58 103.26 26.01
N ARG A 234 -60.47 103.47 24.69
CA ARG A 234 -60.96 104.68 24.02
C ARG A 234 -62.48 104.77 24.05
N ALA A 235 -63.19 103.67 23.81
CA ALA A 235 -64.65 103.60 23.92
C ALA A 235 -65.12 103.91 25.35
N ALA A 236 -64.48 103.31 26.35
CA ALA A 236 -64.75 103.57 27.76
C ALA A 236 -64.49 105.04 28.16
N GLY A 237 -63.38 105.62 27.68
CA GLY A 237 -63.07 107.03 27.92
C GLY A 237 -64.06 108.00 27.27
N GLN A 238 -64.61 107.67 26.09
CA GLN A 238 -65.66 108.48 25.45
C GLN A 238 -66.99 108.42 26.20
N ALA A 239 -67.27 107.31 26.87
CA ALA A 239 -68.50 107.10 27.64
C ALA A 239 -68.36 107.42 29.14
N ASP A 240 -67.19 107.91 29.59
CA ASP A 240 -66.86 108.21 30.99
C ASP A 240 -67.04 107.01 31.94
N ILE A 241 -66.60 105.82 31.51
CA ILE A 241 -66.76 104.56 32.25
C ILE A 241 -65.42 104.13 32.85
N GLU A 242 -65.32 104.12 34.18
CA GLU A 242 -64.13 103.61 34.89
C GLU A 242 -64.16 102.09 35.12
N ARG A 243 -65.36 101.54 35.40
CA ARG A 243 -65.59 100.13 35.72
C ARG A 243 -66.78 99.60 34.93
N ALA A 244 -66.63 98.40 34.38
CA ALA A 244 -67.70 97.68 33.71
C ALA A 244 -67.74 96.22 34.16
N THR A 245 -68.93 95.63 34.16
CA THR A 245 -69.13 94.23 34.50
C THR A 245 -68.93 93.34 33.28
N CYS A 246 -68.12 92.30 33.39
CA CYS A 246 -67.99 91.32 32.31
C CYS A 246 -69.31 90.61 32.07
N GLU A 247 -69.79 90.59 30.83
CA GLU A 247 -71.04 89.92 30.47
C GLU A 247 -71.01 88.41 30.72
N LYS A 248 -69.83 87.76 30.59
CA LYS A 248 -69.69 86.30 30.78
C LYS A 248 -69.68 85.87 32.24
N CYS A 249 -68.82 86.46 33.07
CA CYS A 249 -68.62 86.01 34.46
C CYS A 249 -69.29 86.89 35.51
N GLY A 250 -69.77 88.10 35.14
CA GLY A 250 -70.42 89.02 36.07
C GLY A 250 -69.49 89.80 36.99
N ASP A 251 -68.17 89.61 36.90
CA ASP A 251 -67.20 90.34 37.72
C ASP A 251 -66.94 91.76 37.19
N SER A 252 -66.69 92.70 38.11
CA SER A 252 -66.37 94.09 37.78
C SER A 252 -64.89 94.25 37.44
N VAL A 253 -64.60 94.78 36.25
CA VAL A 253 -63.25 95.02 35.75
C VAL A 253 -63.00 96.53 35.64
N ILE A 254 -61.83 96.97 36.09
CA ILE A 254 -61.35 98.35 35.92
C ILE A 254 -60.76 98.46 34.52
N ILE A 255 -61.41 99.20 33.62
CA ILE A 255 -61.07 99.20 32.19
C ILE A 255 -59.67 99.76 31.93
N SER A 256 -59.24 100.74 32.73
CA SER A 256 -57.91 101.36 32.61
C SER A 256 -56.74 100.38 32.87
N LEU A 257 -56.97 99.29 33.62
CA LEU A 257 -55.97 98.29 33.99
C LEU A 257 -55.89 97.11 33.01
N LEU A 258 -56.73 97.05 31.98
CA LEU A 258 -56.64 96.00 30.96
C LEU A 258 -55.32 96.13 30.18
N THR A 259 -54.50 95.09 30.19
CA THR A 259 -53.28 94.97 29.37
C THR A 259 -53.51 94.18 28.09
N ASP A 260 -54.48 93.27 28.12
CA ASP A 260 -54.85 92.34 27.05
C ASP A 260 -56.36 92.42 26.81
N PRO A 261 -56.86 92.07 25.61
CA PRO A 261 -58.28 92.16 25.29
C PRO A 261 -59.09 91.02 25.92
N HIS A 262 -58.64 90.48 27.06
CA HIS A 262 -59.26 89.38 27.78
C HIS A 262 -59.70 89.82 29.18
N CYS A 263 -60.83 89.31 29.66
CA CYS A 263 -61.28 89.55 31.03
C CYS A 263 -60.30 88.90 32.02
N PRO A 264 -59.75 89.63 33.01
CA PRO A 264 -58.76 89.09 33.95
C PRO A 264 -59.31 88.01 34.91
N HIS A 265 -60.63 87.80 34.93
CA HIS A 265 -61.30 86.84 35.81
C HIS A 265 -61.69 85.53 35.10
N CYS A 266 -62.04 85.59 33.82
CA CYS A 266 -62.56 84.43 33.08
C CYS A 266 -61.94 84.22 31.69
N ASP A 267 -60.92 85.01 31.34
CA ASP A 267 -60.15 84.96 30.10
C ASP A 267 -60.99 85.09 28.81
N ALA A 268 -62.19 85.66 28.92
CA ALA A 268 -63.05 85.89 27.77
C ALA A 268 -62.57 87.10 26.96
N THR A 269 -62.48 86.96 25.63
CA THR A 269 -62.09 88.05 24.74
C THR A 269 -63.16 89.15 24.75
N VAL A 270 -62.80 90.32 25.26
CA VAL A 270 -63.62 91.54 25.29
C VAL A 270 -63.52 92.22 23.93
N THR A 271 -64.66 92.68 23.42
CA THR A 271 -64.76 93.31 22.09
C THR A 271 -65.13 94.78 22.17
N ASP A 272 -65.98 95.16 23.12
CA ASP A 272 -66.42 96.54 23.30
C ASP A 272 -66.89 96.82 24.74
N VAL A 273 -67.19 98.09 25.04
CA VAL A 273 -67.76 98.55 26.31
C VAL A 273 -69.10 99.22 26.04
N GLU A 274 -70.16 98.72 26.66
CA GLU A 274 -71.49 99.31 26.55
C GLU A 274 -71.83 100.19 27.76
N PRO A 275 -72.36 101.41 27.54
CA PRO A 275 -72.81 102.27 28.62
C PRO A 275 -74.07 101.70 29.29
N ALA A 276 -74.31 102.12 30.52
CA ALA A 276 -75.53 101.78 31.26
C ALA A 276 -76.79 102.11 30.45
N SER A 277 -77.64 101.12 30.19
CA SER A 277 -78.95 101.33 29.60
C SER A 277 -80.00 101.63 30.68
N GLY A 278 -80.52 102.86 30.68
CA GLY A 278 -81.58 103.30 31.59
C GLY A 278 -81.11 103.76 32.99
N TRP A 279 -82.06 104.20 33.81
CA TRP A 279 -81.85 104.84 35.13
C TRP A 279 -81.22 103.97 36.24
N PHE A 280 -80.97 102.67 36.00
CA PHE A 280 -80.34 101.75 36.95
C PHE A 280 -79.34 100.76 36.31
N GLY A 281 -78.93 100.98 35.07
CA GLY A 281 -77.99 100.09 34.38
C GLY A 281 -76.57 100.22 34.93
N ASN A 282 -75.82 99.12 34.99
CA ASN A 282 -74.37 99.15 35.16
C ASN A 282 -73.70 99.02 33.78
N PRO A 283 -72.60 99.73 33.50
CA PRO A 283 -71.81 99.51 32.28
C PRO A 283 -71.34 98.06 32.16
N SER A 284 -71.33 97.51 30.95
CA SER A 284 -70.95 96.11 30.67
C SER A 284 -69.84 95.98 29.63
N LEU A 285 -68.97 94.99 29.80
CA LEU A 285 -67.98 94.59 28.79
C LEU A 285 -68.60 93.51 27.92
N THR A 286 -68.78 93.81 26.64
CA THR A 286 -69.28 92.86 25.64
C THR A 286 -68.16 91.91 25.26
N VAL A 287 -68.37 90.62 25.47
CA VAL A 287 -67.41 89.59 25.08
C VAL A 287 -67.76 89.04 23.71
N ALA A 288 -66.74 88.68 22.92
CA ALA A 288 -66.98 87.88 21.73
C ALA A 288 -67.63 86.57 22.19
N SER A 289 -68.82 86.27 21.66
CA SER A 289 -69.32 84.91 21.67
C SER A 289 -68.34 84.09 20.85
N GLN A 290 -67.49 83.32 21.53
CA GLN A 290 -66.76 82.24 20.88
C GLN A 290 -67.81 81.38 20.20
N LEU A 291 -67.83 81.43 18.86
CA LEU A 291 -68.41 80.36 18.09
C LEU A 291 -67.67 79.10 18.53
N GLU A 292 -68.35 78.24 19.32
CA GLU A 292 -67.98 76.86 19.51
C GLU A 292 -67.89 76.22 18.12
N SER A 293 -66.70 76.24 17.52
CA SER A 293 -66.40 75.52 16.31
C SER A 293 -65.58 74.29 16.65
N GLY A 294 -66.31 73.19 16.85
CA GLY A 294 -65.92 71.85 16.41
C GLY A 294 -64.83 71.15 17.21
N ASN A 295 -65.23 70.57 18.34
CA ASN A 295 -64.61 69.32 18.80
C ASN A 295 -65.26 68.15 18.04
N GLU A 296 -64.42 67.16 17.72
CA GLU A 296 -64.66 65.82 17.15
C GLU A 296 -64.62 65.64 15.62
N PRO A 297 -63.97 64.55 15.14
CA PRO A 297 -62.79 63.84 15.63
C PRO A 297 -61.61 63.82 14.61
#